data_AF-A0A7S0YUM7-F1
#
_entry.id   AF-A0A7S0YUM7-F1
#
_cell.length_a   1.000
_cell.length_b   1.000
_cell.length_c   1.000
_cell.angle_alpha   90.00
_cell.angle_beta   90.00
_cell.angle_gamma   90.00
#
_symmetry.space_group_name_H-M   'P 1'
#
loop_
_entity.id
_entity.type
_entity.pdbx_description
1 polymer ?
#
loop_
_entity_poly.entity_id
_entity_poly.type
_entity_poly.pdbx_seq_one_letter_code
_entity_poly.pdbx_strand_id
1 'polypeptide(L)'
;GNKWLMYNKVNLMYVEPLVERFNDGDVVLVFDMELTMVPSIVGSRCRSANVGYVFSTPFPSSDIFRMLPSRKEIMRSLLNSDMIHFQCFTYARHFLTCCSRLLGLEYHSIRGGLA
;
A
#
# COMPACT_ATOMS: atom_id res chain seq x y z
N GLY A 1 3.95 -0.07 20.49
CA GLY A 1 3.80 0.71 21.73
C GLY A 1 3.15 2.04 21.45
N ASN A 2 3.90 3.14 21.33
CA ASN A 2 3.37 4.48 21.04
C ASN A 2 3.59 4.91 19.57
N LYS A 3 4.78 4.64 19.01
CA LYS A 3 5.16 5.03 17.64
C LYS A 3 4.22 4.50 16.55
N TRP A 4 3.79 3.25 16.65
CA TRP A 4 2.85 2.65 15.69
C TRP A 4 1.46 3.31 15.74
N LEU A 5 0.97 3.63 16.95
CA LEU A 5 -0.30 4.34 17.09
C LEU A 5 -0.22 5.73 16.46
N MET A 6 0.88 6.46 16.70
CA MET A 6 1.13 7.76 16.08
C MET A 6 1.26 7.67 14.56
N TYR A 7 1.95 6.64 14.06
CA TYR A 7 2.05 6.38 12.62
C TYR A 7 0.67 6.21 11.96
N ASN A 8 -0.22 5.42 12.59
CA ASN A 8 -1.60 5.27 12.11
C ASN A 8 -2.41 6.55 12.24
N LYS A 9 -2.23 7.30 13.33
CA LYS A 9 -2.89 8.60 13.53
C LYS A 9 -2.50 9.59 12.44
N VAL A 10 -1.21 9.67 12.10
CA VAL A 10 -0.72 10.52 11.01
C VAL A 10 -1.34 10.09 9.68
N ASN A 11 -1.33 8.79 9.35
CA ASN A 11 -1.98 8.28 8.13
C ASN A 11 -3.47 8.66 8.07
N LEU A 12 -4.19 8.57 9.19
CA LEU A 12 -5.60 8.98 9.26
C LEU A 12 -5.78 10.48 9.00
N MET A 13 -4.93 11.33 9.59
CA MET A 13 -5.00 12.78 9.39
C MET A 13 -4.79 13.19 7.91
N TYR A 14 -4.02 12.42 7.13
CA TYR A 14 -3.89 12.66 5.69
C TYR A 14 -5.17 12.31 4.91
N VAL A 15 -5.95 11.34 5.41
CA VAL A 15 -7.16 10.85 4.73
C VAL A 15 -8.41 11.64 5.11
N GLU A 16 -8.48 12.20 6.32
CA GLU A 16 -9.66 12.92 6.81
C GLU A 16 -10.16 14.02 5.83
N PRO A 17 -9.31 14.95 5.34
CA PRO A 17 -9.79 15.99 4.41
C PRO A 17 -10.19 15.44 3.03
N LEU A 18 -9.64 14.28 2.66
CA LEU A 18 -9.97 13.61 1.39
C LEU A 18 -11.38 13.00 1.47
N VAL A 19 -11.70 12.32 2.57
CA VAL A 19 -13.01 11.65 2.76
C VAL A 19 -14.16 12.65 2.71
N GLU A 20 -13.98 13.85 3.26
CA GLU A 20 -15.02 14.91 3.24
C GLU A 20 -15.35 15.43 1.83
N ARG A 21 -14.44 15.25 0.88
CA ARG A 21 -14.54 15.81 -0.49
C ARG A 21 -14.67 14.73 -1.57
N PHE A 22 -14.62 13.47 -1.17
CA PHE A 22 -14.61 12.32 -2.06
C PHE A 22 -15.98 12.14 -2.72
N ASN A 23 -15.97 11.89 -4.03
CA ASN A 23 -17.15 11.49 -4.80
C ASN A 23 -17.01 10.04 -5.26
N ASP A 24 -18.14 9.36 -5.43
CA ASP A 24 -18.13 7.97 -5.87
C ASP A 24 -17.41 7.80 -7.22
N GLY A 25 -16.44 6.88 -7.24
CA GLY A 25 -15.61 6.59 -8.41
C GLY A 25 -14.34 7.45 -8.54
N ASP A 26 -14.09 8.39 -7.62
CA ASP A 26 -12.85 9.17 -7.62
C ASP A 26 -11.61 8.28 -7.50
N VAL A 27 -10.53 8.71 -8.16
CA VAL A 27 -9.22 8.06 -8.09
C VAL A 27 -8.41 8.69 -6.97
N VAL A 28 -7.94 7.87 -6.03
CA VAL A 28 -7.05 8.28 -4.95
C VAL A 28 -5.64 7.79 -5.26
N LEU A 29 -4.72 8.71 -5.55
CA LEU A 29 -3.31 8.40 -5.75
C LEU A 29 -2.50 8.74 -4.50
N VAL A 30 -1.93 7.71 -3.88
CA VAL A 30 -1.05 7.84 -2.72
C VAL A 30 0.39 7.84 -3.21
N PHE A 31 1.06 8.97 -3.03
CA PHE A 31 2.51 9.08 -3.17
C PHE A 31 3.11 9.05 -1.77
N ASP A 32 4.24 8.35 -1.62
CA ASP A 32 5.12 8.32 -0.45
C ASP A 32 5.09 7.02 0.38
N MET A 33 6.27 6.58 0.84
CA MET A 33 6.47 5.29 1.53
C MET A 33 5.99 5.31 2.99
N GLU A 34 5.80 6.49 3.57
CA GLU A 34 5.34 6.67 4.94
C GLU A 34 3.81 6.55 5.04
N LEU A 35 3.10 6.59 3.92
CA LEU A 35 1.63 6.56 3.86
C LEU A 35 1.04 5.16 3.60
N THR A 36 1.74 4.10 4.03
CA THR A 36 1.33 2.72 3.73
C THR A 36 -0.02 2.30 4.30
N MET A 37 -0.55 3.01 5.32
CA MET A 37 -1.85 2.69 5.91
C MET A 37 -3.01 3.38 5.20
N VAL A 38 -2.74 4.37 4.34
CA VAL A 38 -3.76 5.12 3.60
C VAL A 38 -4.69 4.21 2.80
N PRO A 39 -4.23 3.21 2.03
CA PRO A 39 -5.15 2.39 1.24
C PRO A 39 -6.18 1.63 2.07
N SER A 40 -5.81 1.08 3.24
CA SER A 40 -6.81 0.48 4.16
C SER A 40 -7.84 1.47 4.64
N ILE A 41 -7.40 2.67 5.00
CA ILE A 41 -8.28 3.71 5.56
C ILE A 41 -9.25 4.18 4.46
N VAL A 42 -8.73 4.46 3.26
CA VAL A 42 -9.54 4.85 2.10
C VAL A 42 -10.52 3.74 1.73
N GLY A 43 -10.08 2.49 1.57
CA GLY A 43 -10.97 1.37 1.24
C GLY A 43 -12.09 1.15 2.29
N SER A 44 -11.84 1.50 3.55
CA SER A 44 -12.86 1.42 4.61
C SER A 44 -13.88 2.57 4.61
N ARG A 45 -13.47 3.77 4.18
CA ARG A 45 -14.26 5.02 4.24
C ARG A 45 -14.90 5.40 2.89
N CYS A 46 -14.25 5.05 1.80
CA CYS A 46 -14.56 5.42 0.41
C CYS A 46 -14.57 4.15 -0.45
N ARG A 47 -15.57 3.27 -0.25
CA ARG A 47 -15.60 1.92 -0.85
C ARG A 47 -15.61 1.90 -2.39
N SER A 48 -16.03 2.99 -3.02
CA SER A 48 -16.07 3.16 -4.48
C SER A 48 -14.79 3.78 -5.05
N ALA A 49 -13.79 4.06 -4.21
CA ALA A 49 -12.52 4.67 -4.64
C ALA A 49 -11.68 3.68 -5.43
N ASN A 50 -11.07 4.17 -6.52
CA ASN A 50 -9.97 3.48 -7.17
C ASN A 50 -8.65 3.97 -6.55
N VAL A 51 -7.93 3.11 -5.85
CA VAL A 51 -6.74 3.46 -5.07
C VAL A 51 -5.47 3.03 -5.79
N GLY A 52 -4.68 4.00 -6.24
CA GLY A 52 -3.32 3.79 -6.73
C GLY A 52 -2.29 4.12 -5.64
N TYR A 53 -1.28 3.26 -5.48
CA TYR A 53 -0.13 3.52 -4.60
C TYR A 53 1.16 3.59 -5.40
N VAL A 54 1.93 4.66 -5.20
CA VAL A 54 3.18 4.89 -5.92
C VAL A 54 4.33 4.92 -4.93
N PHE A 55 5.21 3.94 -5.05
CA PHE A 55 6.47 3.96 -4.33
C PHE A 55 7.42 4.99 -4.96
N SER A 56 7.75 6.02 -4.20
CA SER A 56 8.69 7.09 -4.58
C SER A 56 10.15 6.70 -4.34
N THR A 57 10.41 5.81 -3.38
CA THR A 57 11.75 5.24 -3.10
C THR A 57 11.79 3.72 -3.32
N PRO A 58 12.98 3.10 -3.40
CA PRO A 58 13.13 1.66 -3.58
C PRO A 58 12.37 0.81 -2.56
N PHE A 59 11.60 -0.16 -3.01
CA PHE A 59 10.98 -1.14 -2.11
C PHE A 59 12.05 -2.12 -1.59
N PRO A 60 12.13 -2.35 -0.27
CA PRO A 60 13.18 -3.18 0.32
C PRO A 60 13.01 -4.66 -0.05
N SER A 61 14.11 -5.42 0.03
CA SER A 61 14.04 -6.88 -0.12
C SER A 61 13.22 -7.52 1.01
N SER A 62 12.71 -8.73 0.77
CA SER A 62 11.91 -9.46 1.77
C SER A 62 12.63 -9.68 3.10
N ASP A 63 13.95 -9.87 3.07
CA ASP A 63 14.76 -10.06 4.28
C ASP A 63 14.93 -8.80 5.10
N ILE A 64 14.88 -7.62 4.46
CA ILE A 64 14.87 -6.33 5.14
C ILE A 64 13.46 -6.01 5.64
N PHE A 65 12.45 -6.15 4.78
CA PHE A 65 11.06 -5.81 5.10
C PHE A 65 10.53 -6.59 6.31
N ARG A 66 10.93 -7.88 6.46
CA ARG A 66 10.49 -8.71 7.59
C ARG A 66 10.99 -8.21 8.96
N MET A 67 11.97 -7.32 8.99
CA MET A 67 12.45 -6.70 10.24
C MET A 67 11.46 -5.66 10.79
N LEU A 68 10.51 -5.18 9.98
CA LEU A 68 9.49 -4.24 10.42
C LEU A 68 8.54 -4.91 11.44
N PRO A 69 8.27 -4.28 12.60
CA PRO A 69 7.36 -4.82 13.60
C PRO A 69 5.95 -5.05 13.07
N SER A 70 5.41 -4.10 12.31
CA SER A 70 4.03 -4.11 11.76
C SER A 70 3.95 -4.54 10.29
N ARG A 71 4.88 -5.41 9.88
CA ARG A 71 5.05 -5.83 8.48
C ARG A 71 3.77 -6.41 7.85
N LYS A 72 2.95 -7.15 8.62
CA LYS A 72 1.74 -7.79 8.07
C LYS A 72 0.64 -6.77 7.86
N GLU A 73 0.47 -5.84 8.79
CA GLU A 73 -0.48 -4.74 8.73
C GLU A 73 -0.16 -3.83 7.54
N ILE A 74 1.10 -3.46 7.37
CA ILE A 74 1.57 -2.67 6.22
C ILE A 74 1.29 -3.40 4.91
N MET A 75 1.65 -4.68 4.78
CA MET A 75 1.41 -5.44 3.55
C MET A 75 -0.07 -5.58 3.22
N ARG A 76 -0.91 -5.89 4.22
CA ARG A 76 -2.37 -5.95 4.02
C ARG A 76 -2.93 -4.60 3.59
N SER A 77 -2.39 -3.52 4.15
CA SER A 77 -2.85 -2.21 3.74
C SER A 77 -2.49 -1.89 2.31
N LEU A 78 -1.24 -2.09 1.90
CA LEU A 78 -0.83 -1.90 0.51
C LEU A 78 -1.69 -2.73 -0.47
N LEU A 79 -2.12 -3.93 -0.07
CA LEU A 79 -3.03 -4.78 -0.86
C LEU A 79 -4.49 -4.30 -0.92
N ASN A 80 -4.86 -3.22 -0.23
CA ASN A 80 -6.13 -2.53 -0.47
C ASN A 80 -6.03 -1.52 -1.63
N SER A 81 -4.87 -1.39 -2.28
CA SER A 81 -4.73 -0.64 -3.52
C SER A 81 -5.11 -1.48 -4.74
N ASP A 82 -5.81 -0.88 -5.68
CA ASP A 82 -6.13 -1.46 -6.99
C ASP A 82 -4.89 -1.55 -7.89
N MET A 83 -3.98 -0.58 -7.77
CA MET A 83 -2.71 -0.57 -8.49
C MET A 83 -1.56 -0.14 -7.58
N ILE A 84 -0.41 -0.81 -7.71
CA ILE A 84 0.83 -0.44 -7.03
C ILE A 84 1.94 -0.26 -8.05
N HIS A 85 2.52 0.94 -8.10
CA HIS A 85 3.60 1.31 -9.00
C HIS A 85 4.97 1.27 -8.30
N PHE A 86 5.96 0.77 -9.04
CA PHE A 86 7.37 0.71 -8.64
C PHE A 86 8.27 1.26 -9.76
N GLN A 87 9.42 1.82 -9.38
CA GLN A 87 10.39 2.40 -10.31
C GLN A 87 11.02 1.36 -11.23
N CYS A 88 11.11 0.09 -10.80
CA CYS A 88 11.64 -0.98 -11.62
C CYS A 88 11.06 -2.35 -11.23
N PHE A 89 11.21 -3.33 -12.13
CA PHE A 89 10.70 -4.69 -11.95
C PHE A 89 11.30 -5.42 -10.73
N THR A 90 12.54 -5.11 -10.36
CA THR A 90 13.19 -5.71 -9.19
C THR A 90 12.44 -5.40 -7.89
N TYR A 91 11.98 -4.16 -7.72
CA TYR A 91 11.22 -3.75 -6.53
C TYR A 91 9.82 -4.35 -6.51
N ALA A 92 9.15 -4.45 -7.66
CA ALA A 92 7.90 -5.19 -7.79
C ALA A 92 8.08 -6.67 -7.38
N ARG A 93 9.16 -7.33 -7.80
CA ARG A 93 9.49 -8.70 -7.38
C ARG A 93 9.72 -8.82 -5.87
N HIS A 94 10.37 -7.85 -5.25
CA HIS A 94 10.55 -7.84 -3.80
C HIS A 94 9.20 -7.74 -3.08
N PHE A 95 8.31 -6.86 -3.53
CA PHE A 95 6.95 -6.75 -3.01
C PHE A 95 6.17 -8.07 -3.14
N LEU A 96 6.17 -8.69 -4.33
CA LEU A 96 5.51 -9.98 -4.56
C LEU A 96 6.07 -11.09 -3.67
N THR A 97 7.39 -11.10 -3.45
CA THR A 97 8.05 -12.02 -2.52
C THR A 97 7.61 -11.77 -1.08
N CYS A 98 7.43 -10.51 -0.67
CA CYS A 98 6.87 -10.17 0.64
C CYS A 98 5.43 -10.64 0.79
N CYS A 99 4.56 -10.44 -0.22
CA CYS A 99 3.19 -10.95 -0.21
C CYS A 99 3.16 -12.46 0.01
N SER A 100 3.95 -13.19 -0.77
CA SER A 100 4.02 -14.65 -0.66
C SER A 100 4.56 -15.12 0.68
N ARG A 101 5.72 -14.62 1.11
CA ARG A 101 6.37 -15.08 2.36
C ARG A 101 5.66 -14.65 3.64
N LEU A 102 5.05 -13.46 3.67
CA LEU A 102 4.43 -12.91 4.88
C LEU A 102 2.96 -13.25 5.02
N LEU A 103 2.24 -13.31 3.89
CA LEU A 103 0.78 -13.51 3.86
C LEU A 103 0.37 -14.84 3.22
N GLY A 104 1.30 -15.61 2.65
CA GLY A 104 0.99 -16.89 2.02
C GLY A 104 0.25 -16.76 0.69
N LEU A 105 0.36 -15.61 0.02
CA LEU A 105 -0.34 -15.33 -1.22
C LEU A 105 0.44 -15.87 -2.43
N GLU A 106 -0.30 -16.39 -3.41
CA GLU A 106 0.24 -16.73 -4.73
C GLU A 106 0.12 -15.52 -5.67
N TYR A 107 1.03 -15.43 -6.63
CA TYR A 107 0.98 -14.40 -7.68
C TYR A 107 1.37 -15.01 -9.02
N HIS A 108 0.79 -14.46 -10.09
CA HIS A 108 1.09 -14.87 -11.46
C HIS A 108 1.52 -13.66 -12.27
N SER A 109 2.56 -13.81 -13.07
CA SER A 109 2.99 -12.78 -14.01
C SER A 109 2.36 -13.04 -15.36
N ILE A 110 1.61 -12.05 -15.87
CA ILE A 110 1.05 -12.08 -17.21
C ILE A 110 2.01 -11.33 -18.14
N ARG A 111 2.58 -12.05 -19.11
CA ARG A 111 3.46 -11.44 -20.11
C ARG A 111 2.63 -10.52 -21.01
N GLY A 112 3.01 -9.24 -21.08
CA GLY A 112 2.26 -8.23 -21.83
C GLY A 112 0.99 -7.74 -21.14
N GLY A 113 0.81 -8.04 -19.85
CA GLY A 113 -0.23 -7.40 -19.04
C GLY A 113 -0.03 -5.88 -19.05
N LEU A 114 -1.10 -5.15 -19.36
CA LEU A 114 -1.16 -3.70 -19.21
C LEU A 114 -1.27 -3.37 -17.71
N ALA A 115 -0.62 -2.29 -17.31
CA ALA A 115 -1.00 -1.55 -16.11
C ALA A 115 -2.44 -1.04 -16.28
#